data_AF-T2GBF3-F1
#
_entry.id   AF-T2GBF3-F1
#
_cell.length_a   1.000
_cell.length_b   1.000
_cell.length_c   1.000
_cell.angle_alpha   90.00
_cell.angle_beta   90.00
_cell.angle_gamma   90.00
#
_symmetry.space_group_name_H-M   'P 1'
#
loop_
_entity.id
_entity.type
_entity.pdbx_description
1 polymer ?
#
loop_
_entity_poly.entity_id
_entity_poly.type
_entity_poly.pdbx_seq_one_letter_code
_entity_poly.pdbx_strand_id
1 'polypeptide(L)'
;MPKAATSRNTTQDPTVLATPEGKHAHDSFRQFCSQFVQKVGSSYDKGTITNIKVEKRDGKYVARYVNLDQNSVHLLVKTSGYDHTPFVGVLQYSEQLFEAEGDTAQAAKAGAFKMINSVTVRELFRYANKKWQF
;
A
#
# COMPACT_ATOMS: atom_id res chain seq x y z
N MET A 1 9.06 21.01 -11.47
CA MET A 1 10.10 20.51 -10.54
C MET A 1 9.42 19.56 -9.56
N PRO A 2 9.59 18.23 -9.66
CA PRO A 2 9.04 17.35 -8.64
C PRO A 2 9.84 17.55 -7.34
N LYS A 3 9.13 17.79 -6.24
CA LYS A 3 9.67 17.97 -4.91
C LYS A 3 10.31 16.64 -4.49
N ALA A 4 11.60 16.67 -4.15
CA ALA A 4 12.31 15.48 -3.67
C ALA A 4 11.55 14.89 -2.48
N ALA A 5 11.08 13.65 -2.62
CA ALA A 5 10.57 12.88 -1.51
C ALA A 5 11.73 12.69 -0.53
N THR A 6 11.68 13.38 0.62
CA THR A 6 12.59 13.12 1.72
C THR A 6 12.34 11.69 2.18
N SER A 7 13.18 10.76 1.71
CA SER A 7 13.29 9.42 2.26
C SER A 7 13.66 9.56 3.73
N ARG A 8 12.66 9.50 4.62
CA ARG A 8 12.91 9.22 6.03
C ARG A 8 13.47 7.81 6.06
N ASN A 9 14.79 7.69 6.20
CA ASN A 9 15.45 6.43 6.50
C ASN A 9 14.83 5.91 7.80
N THR A 10 13.86 5.01 7.65
CA THR A 10 13.09 4.46 8.75
C THR A 10 13.78 3.18 9.13
N THR A 11 14.93 3.31 9.78
CA THR A 11 15.69 2.18 10.30
C THR A 11 14.83 1.47 11.33
N GLN A 12 14.74 0.14 11.20
CA GLN A 12 14.08 -0.71 12.18
C GLN A 12 14.61 -0.41 13.59
N ASP A 13 13.73 -0.26 14.56
CA ASP A 13 14.12 0.03 15.94
C ASP A 13 15.02 -1.10 16.46
N PRO A 14 16.28 -0.81 16.87
CA PRO A 14 17.21 -1.83 17.33
C PRO A 14 16.72 -2.55 18.59
N THR A 15 15.87 -1.92 19.41
CA THR A 15 15.30 -2.54 20.62
C THR A 15 14.35 -3.68 20.29
N VAL A 16 13.65 -3.60 19.14
CA VAL A 16 12.79 -4.70 18.66
C VAL A 16 13.63 -5.91 18.29
N LEU A 17 14.77 -5.70 17.61
CA LEU A 17 15.64 -6.80 17.18
C LEU A 17 16.50 -7.39 18.30
N ALA A 18 16.50 -6.77 19.49
CA ALA A 18 17.29 -7.22 20.62
C ALA A 18 16.73 -8.49 21.30
N THR A 19 15.45 -8.80 21.12
CA THR A 19 14.79 -9.95 21.77
C THR A 19 14.36 -11.02 20.75
N PRO A 20 14.30 -12.31 21.14
CA PRO A 20 13.78 -13.36 20.26
C PRO A 20 12.34 -13.09 19.81
N GLU A 21 11.50 -12.56 20.71
CA GLU A 21 10.11 -12.23 20.40
C GLU A 21 10.01 -11.07 19.40
N GLY A 22 10.79 -10.00 19.59
CA GLY A 22 10.77 -8.87 18.67
C GLY A 22 11.38 -9.19 17.30
N LYS A 23 12.38 -10.08 17.22
CA LYS A 23 12.84 -10.66 15.93
C LYS A 23 11.71 -11.42 15.24
N HIS A 24 11.01 -12.28 15.98
CA HIS A 24 9.89 -13.04 15.44
C HIS A 24 8.73 -12.12 15.00
N ALA A 25 8.40 -11.10 15.79
CA ALA A 25 7.41 -10.08 15.42
C ALA A 25 7.81 -9.38 14.11
N HIS A 26 9.05 -8.93 14.00
CA HIS A 26 9.57 -8.29 12.78
C HIS A 26 9.49 -9.19 11.54
N ASP A 27 9.92 -10.45 11.63
CA ASP A 27 9.91 -11.37 10.49
C ASP A 27 8.49 -11.78 10.09
N SER A 28 7.63 -12.07 11.07
CA SER A 28 6.22 -12.37 10.82
C SER A 28 5.45 -11.16 10.28
N PHE A 29 5.86 -9.93 10.61
CA PHE A 29 5.23 -8.71 10.09
C PHE A 29 5.48 -8.56 8.59
N ARG A 30 6.70 -8.86 8.12
CA ARG A 30 7.03 -8.83 6.69
C ARG A 30 6.16 -9.79 5.88
N GLN A 31 5.95 -11.01 6.40
CA GLN A 31 5.08 -12.00 5.78
C GLN A 31 3.62 -11.55 5.78
N PHE A 32 3.13 -11.06 6.92
CA PHE A 32 1.78 -10.55 7.07
C PHE A 32 1.50 -9.39 6.10
N CYS A 33 2.40 -8.41 5.99
CA CYS A 33 2.22 -7.27 5.10
C CYS A 33 2.29 -7.65 3.62
N SER A 34 3.10 -8.64 3.23
CA SER A 34 3.10 -9.15 1.86
C SER A 34 1.70 -9.66 1.46
N GLN A 35 1.06 -10.45 2.33
CA GLN A 35 -0.30 -10.95 2.10
C GLN A 35 -1.34 -9.81 2.13
N PHE A 36 -1.20 -8.87 3.06
CA PHE A 36 -2.09 -7.70 3.15
C PHE A 36 -2.04 -6.85 1.87
N VAL A 37 -0.85 -6.50 1.39
CA VAL A 37 -0.63 -5.70 0.17
C VAL A 37 -1.20 -6.41 -1.06
N GLN A 38 -1.04 -7.73 -1.18
CA GLN A 38 -1.64 -8.50 -2.26
C GLN A 38 -3.18 -8.48 -2.21
N LYS A 39 -3.76 -8.58 -1.01
CA LYS A 39 -5.21 -8.52 -0.81
C LYS A 39 -5.77 -7.14 -1.16
N VAL A 40 -5.17 -6.07 -0.66
CA VAL A 40 -5.61 -4.69 -0.95
C VAL A 40 -5.41 -4.36 -2.43
N GLY A 41 -4.24 -4.67 -2.99
CA GLY A 41 -3.90 -4.40 -4.39
C GLY A 41 -4.81 -5.09 -5.42
N SER A 42 -5.52 -6.15 -5.03
CA SER A 42 -6.47 -6.87 -5.88
C SER A 42 -7.93 -6.42 -5.73
N SER A 43 -8.23 -5.53 -4.79
CA SER A 43 -9.61 -5.26 -4.34
C SER A 43 -10.02 -3.79 -4.41
N TYR A 44 -9.40 -2.97 -5.26
CA TYR A 44 -9.76 -1.56 -5.39
C TYR A 44 -11.11 -1.34 -6.09
N ASP A 45 -12.01 -0.59 -5.47
CA ASP A 45 -13.31 -0.19 -6.05
C ASP A 45 -13.16 0.58 -7.36
N LYS A 46 -12.11 1.42 -7.44
CA LYS A 46 -11.73 2.18 -8.64
C LYS A 46 -11.11 1.31 -9.73
N GLY A 47 -10.98 0.00 -9.53
CA GLY A 47 -10.40 -0.94 -10.47
C GLY A 47 -8.93 -1.24 -10.21
N THR A 48 -8.49 -2.35 -10.78
CA THR A 48 -7.09 -2.81 -10.77
C THR A 48 -6.60 -2.89 -12.20
N ILE A 49 -5.28 -3.07 -12.40
CA ILE A 49 -4.72 -3.21 -13.75
C ILE A 49 -5.30 -4.41 -14.52
N THR A 50 -5.75 -5.45 -13.80
CA THR A 50 -6.42 -6.63 -14.38
C THR A 50 -7.95 -6.48 -14.48
N ASN A 51 -8.53 -5.45 -13.85
CA ASN A 51 -9.97 -5.16 -13.86
C ASN A 51 -10.21 -3.65 -13.97
N ILE A 52 -9.85 -3.09 -15.13
CA ILE A 52 -9.99 -1.67 -15.43
C ILE A 52 -11.47 -1.27 -15.46
N LYS A 53 -11.81 -0.26 -14.66
CA LYS A 53 -13.16 0.33 -14.64
C LYS A 53 -13.27 1.40 -15.71
N VAL A 54 -14.44 1.53 -16.31
CA VAL A 54 -14.73 2.57 -17.29
C VAL A 54 -16.02 3.28 -16.91
N GLU A 55 -16.00 4.60 -16.95
CA GLU A 55 -17.19 5.43 -16.83
C GLU A 55 -17.27 6.42 -17.99
N LYS A 56 -18.46 6.97 -18.23
CA LYS A 56 -18.63 8.07 -19.18
C LYS A 56 -18.52 9.40 -18.43
N ARG A 57 -17.62 10.29 -18.87
CA ARG A 57 -17.38 11.63 -18.30
C ARG A 57 -17.27 12.63 -19.45
N ASP A 58 -18.07 13.69 -19.42
CA ASP A 58 -18.05 14.79 -20.41
C ASP A 58 -18.08 14.33 -21.88
N GLY A 59 -18.92 13.33 -22.17
CA GLY A 59 -19.09 12.78 -23.52
C GLY A 59 -18.03 11.76 -23.94
N LYS A 60 -16.95 11.58 -23.17
CA LYS A 60 -15.90 10.58 -23.41
C LYS A 60 -16.00 9.39 -22.46
N TYR A 61 -15.29 8.31 -22.79
CA TYR A 61 -15.06 7.21 -21.88
C TYR A 61 -13.72 7.40 -21.15
N VAL A 62 -13.75 7.25 -19.83
CA VAL A 62 -12.57 7.32 -18.97
C VAL A 62 -12.33 5.95 -18.37
N ALA A 63 -11.23 5.31 -18.76
CA ALA A 63 -10.74 4.09 -18.14
C ALA A 63 -9.85 4.44 -16.95
N ARG A 64 -10.01 3.72 -15.83
CA ARG A 64 -9.23 3.95 -14.62
C ARG A 64 -8.86 2.67 -13.88
N TYR A 65 -7.76 2.74 -13.16
CA TYR A 65 -7.36 1.75 -12.17
C TYR A 65 -6.44 2.36 -11.12
N VAL A 66 -6.37 1.70 -9.96
CA VAL A 66 -5.38 2.02 -8.92
C VAL A 66 -4.26 0.99 -8.98
N ASN A 67 -3.03 1.47 -8.83
CA ASN A 67 -1.84 0.66 -8.68
C ASN A 67 -1.20 0.93 -7.32
N LEU A 68 -0.83 -0.13 -6.61
CA LEU A 68 0.01 -0.01 -5.42
C LEU A 68 1.48 0.00 -5.87
N ASP A 69 2.20 1.06 -5.56
CA ASP A 69 3.62 1.16 -5.88
C ASP A 69 4.46 0.31 -4.93
N GLN A 70 4.87 -0.86 -5.41
CA GLN A 70 5.69 -1.82 -4.66
C GLN A 70 7.02 -1.22 -4.18
N ASN A 71 7.57 -0.24 -4.89
CA ASN A 71 8.84 0.40 -4.51
C ASN A 71 8.67 1.37 -3.33
N SER A 72 7.44 1.78 -3.04
CA SER A 72 7.11 2.66 -1.93
C SER A 72 6.75 1.92 -0.63
N VAL A 73 6.75 0.59 -0.66
CA VAL A 73 6.40 -0.23 0.51
C VAL A 73 7.49 -0.10 1.56
N HIS A 74 7.10 0.39 2.73
CA HIS A 74 7.93 0.52 3.91
C HIS A 74 7.27 -0.14 5.11
N LEU A 75 8.07 -0.88 5.87
CA LEU A 75 7.65 -1.64 7.03
C LEU A 75 8.46 -1.20 8.24
N LEU A 76 7.80 -1.05 9.37
CA LEU A 76 8.45 -0.75 10.64
C LEU A 76 7.72 -1.45 11.78
N VAL A 77 8.45 -2.12 12.65
CA VAL A 77 7.92 -2.59 13.93
C VAL A 77 8.45 -1.71 15.06
N LYS A 78 7.57 -1.30 15.97
CA LYS A 78 7.89 -0.51 17.16
C LYS A 78 7.46 -1.25 18.41
N THR A 79 8.12 -1.01 19.53
CA THR A 79 7.58 -1.38 20.84
C THR A 79 6.41 -0.45 21.20
N SER A 80 5.45 -0.97 21.98
CA SER A 80 4.26 -0.19 22.37
C SER A 80 4.25 0.22 23.85
N GLY A 81 5.04 -0.45 24.69
CA GLY A 81 4.99 -0.32 26.15
C GLY A 81 3.84 -1.06 26.83
N TYR A 82 3.04 -1.84 26.10
CA TYR A 82 1.90 -2.60 26.65
C TYR A 82 2.11 -4.12 26.53
N ASP A 83 2.00 -4.85 27.64
CA ASP A 83 2.24 -6.31 27.68
C ASP A 83 1.33 -7.12 26.76
N HIS A 84 0.07 -6.71 26.61
CA HIS A 84 -0.91 -7.40 25.76
C HIS A 84 -0.78 -7.05 24.27
N THR A 85 0.04 -6.06 23.92
CA THR A 85 0.31 -5.65 22.54
C THR A 85 1.74 -5.17 22.43
N PRO A 86 2.76 -5.99 22.70
CA PRO A 86 4.14 -5.51 22.92
C PRO A 86 4.73 -4.79 21.71
N PHE A 87 4.19 -5.04 20.51
CA PHE A 87 4.64 -4.42 19.26
C PHE A 87 3.49 -3.82 18.45
N VAL A 88 3.81 -2.73 17.75
CA VAL A 88 2.98 -2.09 16.72
C VAL A 88 3.73 -2.14 15.41
N GLY A 89 3.06 -2.68 14.38
CA GLY A 89 3.53 -2.71 13.01
C GLY A 89 2.99 -1.51 12.25
N VAL A 90 3.84 -0.90 11.43
CA VAL A 90 3.49 0.20 10.53
C VAL A 90 3.82 -0.23 9.12
N LEU A 91 2.82 -0.24 8.26
CA LEU A 91 2.98 -0.38 6.82
C LEU A 91 2.70 0.97 6.18
N GLN A 92 3.58 1.41 5.29
CA GLN A 92 3.36 2.59 4.47
C GLN A 92 3.58 2.21 3.00
N TYR A 93 2.71 2.70 2.11
CA TYR A 93 2.85 2.53 0.66
C TYR A 93 2.12 3.66 -0.06
N SER A 94 2.31 3.77 -1.37
CA SER A 94 1.62 4.74 -2.23
C SER A 94 0.64 4.04 -3.15
N GLU A 95 -0.58 4.57 -3.22
CA GLU A 95 -1.58 4.21 -4.21
C GLU A 95 -1.61 5.26 -5.31
N GLN A 96 -1.47 4.81 -6.56
CA GLN A 96 -1.41 5.65 -7.74
C GLN A 96 -2.65 5.42 -8.60
N LEU A 97 -3.41 6.49 -8.86
CA LEU A 97 -4.58 6.43 -9.74
C LEU A 97 -4.15 6.79 -11.16
N PHE A 98 -4.44 5.90 -12.09
CA PHE A 98 -4.19 6.09 -13.52
C PHE A 98 -5.50 6.26 -14.27
N GLU A 99 -5.52 7.18 -15.23
CA GLU A 99 -6.64 7.37 -16.16
C GLU A 99 -6.16 7.44 -17.62
N ALA A 100 -7.01 6.94 -18.53
CA ALA A 100 -6.92 7.12 -19.96
C ALA A 100 -8.31 7.44 -20.54
N GLU A 101 -8.36 8.24 -21.59
CA GLU A 101 -9.60 8.65 -22.25
C GLU A 101 -9.71 8.07 -23.66
N GLY A 102 -10.94 7.86 -24.13
CA GLY A 102 -11.22 7.50 -25.51
C GLY A 102 -12.68 7.72 -25.91
N ASP A 103 -12.94 7.70 -27.21
CA ASP A 103 -14.30 7.87 -27.75
C ASP A 103 -15.17 6.61 -27.56
N THR A 104 -14.53 5.48 -27.24
CA THR A 104 -15.18 4.23 -26.85
C THR A 104 -14.55 3.66 -25.58
N ALA A 105 -15.27 2.80 -24.87
CA ALA A 105 -14.74 2.12 -23.68
C ALA A 105 -13.48 1.29 -23.99
N GLN A 106 -13.43 0.66 -25.16
CA GLN A 106 -12.29 -0.11 -25.64
C GLN A 106 -11.09 0.79 -25.95
N ALA A 107 -11.32 1.93 -26.61
CA ALA A 107 -10.27 2.91 -26.88
C ALA A 107 -9.69 3.48 -25.58
N ALA A 108 -10.53 3.78 -24.59
CA ALA A 108 -10.06 4.25 -23.29
C ALA A 108 -9.20 3.19 -22.56
N LYS A 109 -9.63 1.91 -22.58
CA LYS A 109 -8.86 0.81 -21.96
C LYS A 109 -7.52 0.52 -22.65
N ALA A 110 -7.41 0.79 -23.94
CA ALA A 110 -6.18 0.63 -24.72
C ALA A 110 -5.34 1.93 -24.79
N GLY A 111 -5.82 3.01 -24.16
CA GLY A 111 -5.22 4.32 -24.26
C GLY A 111 -3.92 4.47 -23.46
N ALA A 112 -3.26 5.62 -23.64
CA ALA A 112 -2.08 5.98 -22.88
C ALA A 112 -2.46 6.45 -21.46
N PHE A 113 -2.38 5.54 -20.49
CA PHE A 113 -2.65 5.86 -19.09
C PHE A 113 -1.66 6.87 -18.52
N LYS A 114 -2.19 7.85 -17.79
CA LYS A 114 -1.42 8.84 -17.04
C LYS A 114 -1.76 8.74 -15.57
N MET A 115 -0.76 8.87 -14.72
CA MET A 115 -0.97 9.00 -13.29
C MET A 115 -1.59 10.38 -13.02
N ILE A 116 -2.81 10.40 -12.49
CA ILE A 116 -3.53 11.64 -12.18
C ILE A 116 -3.54 11.95 -10.68
N ASN A 117 -3.28 10.95 -9.83
CA ASN A 117 -3.17 11.13 -8.39
C ASN A 117 -2.23 10.09 -7.77
N SER A 118 -1.61 10.44 -6.66
CA SER A 118 -0.82 9.53 -5.82
C SER A 118 -1.05 9.89 -4.36
N VAL A 119 -1.42 8.91 -3.54
CA VAL A 119 -1.67 9.10 -2.11
C VAL A 119 -0.80 8.14 -1.29
N THR A 120 -0.21 8.62 -0.21
CA THR A 120 0.51 7.78 0.74
C THR A 120 -0.47 7.23 1.77
N VAL A 121 -0.59 5.91 1.83
CA VAL A 121 -1.38 5.16 2.81
C VAL A 121 -0.47 4.72 3.95
N ARG A 122 -0.98 4.80 5.19
CA ARG A 122 -0.30 4.31 6.38
C ARG A 122 -1.26 3.47 7.20
N GLU A 123 -0.95 2.19 7.31
CA GLU A 123 -1.70 1.21 8.10
C GLU A 123 -0.96 0.91 9.41
N LEU A 124 -1.74 0.71 10.47
CA LEU A 124 -1.25 0.34 11.80
C LEU A 124 -1.80 -1.03 12.17
N PHE A 125 -0.91 -1.91 12.62
CA PHE A 125 -1.26 -3.26 13.04
C PHE A 125 -0.80 -3.50 14.46
N ARG A 126 -1.62 -4.18 15.25
CA ARG A 126 -1.25 -4.59 16.60
C ARG A 126 -0.70 -6.01 16.59
N TYR A 127 0.32 -6.28 17.40
CA TYR A 127 0.81 -7.62 17.66
C TYR A 127 0.23 -8.13 18.97
N ALA A 128 -0.74 -9.05 18.91
CA ALA A 128 -1.40 -9.60 20.09
C ALA A 128 -1.54 -11.12 19.94
N ASN A 129 -1.37 -11.86 21.05
CA ASN A 129 -1.43 -13.32 21.05
C ASN A 129 -0.50 -13.96 19.99
N LYS A 130 0.70 -13.39 19.84
CA LYS A 130 1.72 -13.79 18.86
C LYS A 130 1.29 -13.67 17.38
N LYS A 131 0.30 -12.82 17.07
CA LYS A 131 -0.23 -12.62 15.72
C LYS A 131 -0.45 -11.14 15.42
N TRP A 132 -0.28 -10.78 14.14
CA TRP A 132 -0.62 -9.46 13.61
C TRP A 132 -2.12 -9.35 13.34
N GLN A 133 -2.70 -8.22 13.71
CA GLN A 133 -4.12 -7.92 13.55
C GLN A 133 -4.28 -6.52 12.97
N PHE A 134 -5.20 -6.40 12.01
CA PHE A 134 -5.72 -5.14 11.49
C PHE A 134 -6.93 -4.71 12.32
#